data_AF-A0A7C5RKK7-F1
#
_entry.id   AF-A0A7C5RKK7-F1
#
_cell.length_a   1.000
_cell.length_b   1.000
_cell.length_c   1.000
_cell.angle_alpha   90.00
_cell.angle_beta   90.00
_cell.angle_gamma   90.00
#
_symmetry.space_group_name_H-M   'P 1'
#
loop_
_entity.id
_entity.type
_entity.pdbx_description
1 polymer ?
#
loop_
_entity_poly.entity_id
_entity_poly.type
_entity_poly.pdbx_seq_one_letter_code
_entity_poly.pdbx_strand_id
1 'polypeptide(L)'
;VAVVTNQVMAKPDMFFGDAISPIGGHIVGHTSHTRVYLRKTAHGPIRIARLVSSPYLPEGEEIFKITENGIEDVSEDEKTKSSGR
;
A
#
# COMPACT_ATOMS: atom_id res chain seq x y z
N VAL A 1 17.76 10.85 0.84
CA VAL A 1 16.60 9.97 1.17
C VAL A 1 16.85 8.63 0.53
N ALA A 2 16.66 7.53 1.27
CA ALA A 2 16.75 6.17 0.72
C ALA A 2 15.34 5.57 0.64
N VAL A 3 14.99 4.99 -0.50
CA VAL A 3 13.72 4.31 -0.71
C VAL A 3 14.04 2.90 -1.18
N VAL A 4 13.33 1.91 -0.62
CA VAL A 4 13.51 0.50 -0.95
C VAL A 4 12.17 -0.11 -1.29
N THR A 5 12.15 -0.97 -2.30
CA THR A 5 11.00 -1.82 -2.60
C THR A 5 11.13 -3.11 -1.82
N ASN A 6 10.02 -3.59 -1.27
CA ASN A 6 9.97 -4.90 -0.64
C ASN A 6 8.89 -5.76 -1.31
N GLN A 7 9.18 -7.04 -1.49
CA GLN A 7 8.20 -8.00 -1.98
C GLN A 7 7.37 -8.54 -0.82
N VAL A 8 6.26 -9.18 -1.18
CA VAL A 8 5.37 -9.83 -0.22
C VAL A 8 5.26 -11.32 -0.52
N MET A 9 4.99 -12.10 0.51
CA MET A 9 4.80 -13.55 0.42
C MET A 9 3.45 -13.94 1.03
N ALA A 10 2.83 -14.96 0.44
CA ALA A 10 1.62 -15.55 0.99
C ALA A 10 1.88 -16.14 2.39
N LYS A 11 0.91 -15.97 3.29
CA LYS A 11 0.84 -16.63 4.60
C LYS A 11 -0.24 -17.71 4.55
N PRO A 12 0.08 -18.95 4.13
CA PRO A 12 -0.91 -19.99 3.90
C PRO A 12 -1.53 -20.55 5.19
N ASP A 13 -0.90 -20.29 6.33
CA ASP A 13 -1.38 -20.61 7.67
C ASP A 13 -2.53 -19.71 8.14
N MET A 14 -2.77 -18.59 7.46
CA MET A 14 -3.82 -17.63 7.80
C MET A 14 -5.11 -17.92 7.03
N PHE A 15 -6.07 -18.54 7.71
CA PHE A 15 -7.39 -18.88 7.16
C PHE A 15 -8.35 -17.69 7.07
N PHE A 16 -8.18 -16.68 7.93
CA PHE A 16 -8.99 -15.47 7.98
C PHE A 16 -8.07 -14.25 8.15
N GLY A 17 -8.27 -13.21 7.35
CA GLY A 17 -7.46 -11.98 7.40
C GLY A 17 -6.54 -11.82 6.18
N ASP A 18 -5.55 -10.92 6.34
CA ASP A 18 -4.71 -10.47 5.24
C ASP A 18 -3.65 -11.54 4.91
N ALA A 19 -3.94 -12.42 3.95
CA ALA A 19 -3.16 -13.62 3.62
C ALA A 19 -1.77 -13.36 2.99
N ILE A 20 -1.23 -12.15 3.17
CA ILE A 20 0.00 -11.66 2.57
C ILE A 20 0.82 -10.94 3.63
N SER A 21 2.14 -11.11 3.61
CA SER A 21 3.05 -10.42 4.53
C SER A 21 4.33 -9.93 3.86
N PRO A 22 4.92 -8.82 4.35
CA PRO A 22 6.19 -8.32 3.85
C PRO A 22 7.33 -9.28 4.22
N ILE A 23 8.24 -9.52 3.26
CA ILE A 23 9.43 -10.35 3.53
C ILE A 23 10.45 -9.58 4.37
N GLY A 24 11.34 -10.31 5.07
CA GLY A 24 12.40 -9.74 5.91
C GLY A 24 12.00 -9.45 7.37
N GLY A 25 10.72 -9.65 7.72
CA GLY A 25 10.25 -9.71 9.11
C GLY A 25 10.65 -8.52 9.98
N HIS A 26 11.00 -8.80 11.24
CA HIS A 26 11.33 -7.77 12.23
C HIS A 26 12.56 -6.93 11.86
N ILE A 27 13.55 -7.51 11.18
CA ILE A 27 14.78 -6.78 10.80
C ILE A 27 14.42 -5.61 9.89
N VAL A 28 13.68 -5.87 8.82
CA VAL A 28 13.22 -4.82 7.91
C VAL A 28 12.23 -3.89 8.63
N GLY A 29 11.35 -4.44 9.47
CA GLY A 29 10.38 -3.68 10.26
C GLY A 29 10.99 -2.67 11.23
N HIS A 30 12.15 -2.95 11.83
CA HIS A 30 12.81 -2.01 12.74
C HIS A 30 13.75 -1.05 12.02
N THR A 31 14.32 -1.47 10.89
CA THR A 31 15.27 -0.63 10.14
C THR A 31 14.55 0.45 9.33
N SER A 32 13.36 0.15 8.80
CA SER A 32 12.55 1.13 8.07
C SER A 32 11.81 2.07 9.02
N HIS A 33 11.91 3.38 8.80
CA HIS A 33 11.16 4.38 9.57
C HIS A 33 9.73 4.51 9.08
N THR A 34 9.54 4.62 7.76
CA THR A 34 8.23 4.78 7.13
C THR A 34 7.98 3.61 6.19
N ARG A 35 6.81 2.96 6.31
CA ARG A 35 6.42 1.84 5.46
C ARG A 35 5.07 2.07 4.82
N VAL A 36 5.05 1.92 3.50
CA VAL A 36 3.83 2.02 2.69
C VAL A 36 3.55 0.66 2.07
N TYR A 37 2.35 0.15 2.29
CA TYR A 37 1.84 -1.05 1.63
C TYR A 37 1.03 -0.64 0.40
N LEU A 38 1.43 -1.13 -0.77
CA LEU A 38 0.80 -0.82 -2.04
C LEU A 38 -0.08 -1.99 -2.49
N ARG A 39 -1.38 -1.73 -2.72
CA ARG A 39 -2.32 -2.71 -3.26
C ARG A 39 -2.94 -2.24 -4.57
N LYS A 40 -3.21 -3.20 -5.45
CA LYS A 40 -3.99 -2.96 -6.67
C LYS A 40 -5.47 -2.97 -6.32
N THR A 41 -6.25 -2.08 -6.94
CA THR A 41 -7.71 -2.24 -6.96
C THR A 41 -8.10 -3.43 -7.84
N ALA A 42 -9.32 -3.93 -7.68
CA ALA A 42 -9.83 -5.05 -8.47
C ALA A 42 -9.75 -4.79 -9.99
N HIS A 43 -9.99 -3.54 -10.39
CA HIS A 43 -9.97 -3.12 -11.79
C HIS A 43 -9.29 -1.76 -11.96
N GLY A 44 -8.75 -1.54 -13.16
CA GLY A 44 -8.26 -0.24 -13.61
C GLY A 44 -6.85 0.15 -13.14
N PRO A 45 -6.45 1.40 -13.43
CA PRO A 45 -5.11 1.91 -13.14
C PRO A 45 -4.94 2.36 -11.68
N ILE A 46 -6.01 2.36 -10.88
CA ILE A 46 -6.01 2.85 -9.50
C ILE A 46 -5.18 1.91 -8.61
N ARG A 47 -4.45 2.50 -7.68
CA ARG A 47 -3.63 1.86 -6.64
C ARG A 47 -3.94 2.53 -5.32
N ILE A 48 -3.81 1.74 -4.25
CA ILE A 48 -4.04 2.22 -2.89
C ILE A 48 -2.71 2.09 -2.15
N ALA A 49 -2.25 3.20 -1.58
CA ALA A 49 -1.11 3.26 -0.70
C ALA A 49 -1.60 3.38 0.74
N ARG A 50 -1.38 2.34 1.54
CA ARG A 50 -1.65 2.35 2.97
C ARG A 50 -0.36 2.62 3.73
N LEU A 51 -0.32 3.70 4.49
CA LEU A 51 0.74 3.95 5.45
C LEU A 51 0.55 3.01 6.64
N VAL A 52 1.42 2.00 6.76
CA VAL A 52 1.32 0.97 7.81
C VAL A 52 2.24 1.24 9.00
N SER A 53 3.17 2.19 8.86
CA SER A 53 4.07 2.58 9.93
C SER A 53 4.73 3.92 9.60
N SER A 54 4.74 4.82 10.58
CA SER A 54 5.50 6.06 10.57
C SER A 54 5.74 6.50 12.03
N PRO A 55 6.87 7.14 12.34
CA PRO A 55 7.14 7.63 13.69
C PRO A 55 6.32 8.88 14.07
N TYR A 56 5.70 9.57 13.10
CA TYR A 56 5.02 10.85 13.34
C TYR A 56 3.73 11.05 12.53
N LEU A 57 3.36 10.12 11.65
CA LEU A 57 2.10 10.19 10.90
C LEU A 57 1.17 9.06 11.36
N PRO A 58 -0.14 9.32 11.48
CA PRO A 58 -1.11 8.28 11.74
C PRO A 58 -1.22 7.32 10.53
N GLU A 59 -1.63 6.09 10.77
CA GLU A 59 -1.99 5.18 9.68
C GLU A 59 -3.12 5.79 8.84
N GLY A 60 -3.06 5.55 7.53
CA GLY A 60 -4.02 6.09 6.58
C GLY A 60 -3.86 5.47 5.21
N GLU A 61 -4.87 5.66 4.37
CA GLU A 61 -4.85 5.23 2.97
C GLU A 61 -5.02 6.44 2.06
N GLU A 62 -4.25 6.45 0.97
CA GLU A 62 -4.44 7.40 -0.13
C GLU A 62 -4.48 6.61 -1.45
N ILE A 63 -5.26 7.11 -2.40
CA ILE A 63 -5.41 6.49 -3.71
C ILE A 63 -4.74 7.33 -4.79
N PHE A 64 -4.10 6.66 -5.72
CA PHE A 64 -3.45 7.25 -6.89
C PHE A 64 -3.69 6.37 -8.11
N LYS A 65 -3.37 6.84 -9.31
CA LYS A 65 -3.43 6.01 -10.52
C LYS A 65 -2.07 5.95 -11.19
N ILE A 66 -1.81 4.84 -11.87
CA ILE A 66 -0.62 4.67 -12.72
C ILE A 66 -1.05 4.79 -14.17
N THR A 67 -0.53 5.79 -14.87
CA THR A 67 -0.73 6.06 -16.29
C THR A 67 0.58 5.87 -17.06
N GLU A 68 0.54 6.10 -18.38
CA GLU A 68 1.75 6.12 -19.21
C GLU A 68 2.71 7.26 -18.81
N ASN A 69 2.22 8.32 -18.16
CA ASN A 69 3.02 9.41 -17.64
C ASN A 69 3.57 9.13 -16.22
N GLY A 70 3.24 7.99 -15.62
CA GLY A 70 3.68 7.61 -14.27
C GLY A 70 2.56 7.71 -13.23
N ILE A 71 2.89 8.26 -12.06
CA ILE A 71 1.94 8.39 -10.94
C ILE A 71 1.17 9.70 -11.10
N GLU A 72 -0.15 9.61 -11.14
CA GLU A 72 -1.06 10.75 -11.21
C GLU A 72 -2.11 10.69 -10.10
N ASP A 73 -2.65 11.85 -9.76
CA ASP A 73 -3.77 11.95 -8.84
C ASP A 73 -5.06 11.40 -9.47
N VAL A 74 -5.88 10.82 -8.60
CA VAL A 74 -7.24 10.38 -8.95
C VAL A 74 -8.16 11.59 -8.90
N SER A 75 -9.04 11.76 -9.90
CA SER A 75 -9.99 12.89 -9.89
C SER A 75 -10.98 12.75 -8.73
N GLU A 76 -11.60 13.86 -8.30
CA GLU A 76 -12.58 13.85 -7.19
C GLU A 76 -13.75 12.89 -7.45
N ASP A 77 -14.19 12.78 -8.72
CA ASP A 77 -15.24 11.85 -9.15
C ASP A 77 -14.85 10.38 -8.99
N GLU A 78 -13.58 10.07 -9.19
CA GLU A 78 -13.03 8.71 -9.05
C GLU A 78 -12.76 8.37 -7.58
N LYS A 79 -12.35 9.34 -6.75
CA LYS A 79 -12.19 9.17 -5.29
C LYS A 79 -13.49 8.74 -4.63
N THR A 80 -14.59 9.41 -4.95
CA THR A 80 -15.92 9.15 -4.38
C THR A 80 -16.47 7.76 -4.70
N LYS A 81 -16.13 7.20 -5.87
CA LYS A 81 -16.53 5.84 -6.27
C LYS A 81 -15.76 4.74 -5.53
N SER A 82 -14.57 5.05 -5.02
CA SER A 82 -13.68 4.09 -4.38
C SER A 82 -13.90 3.98 -2.87
N SER A 83 -14.39 5.03 -2.21
CA SER A 83 -14.67 5.07 -0.77
C SER A 83 -16.01 4.42 -0.37
N GLY A 84 -16.85 4.08 -1.35
CA GLY A 84 -18.18 3.50 -1.16
C GLY A 84 -18.23 1.97 -1.15
N ARG A 85 -17.10 1.29 -0.91
CA ARG A 85 -17.00 -0.17 -0.84
C ARG A 85 -16.40 -0.63 0.47
#